data_AF-A0A926QH12-F1
#
_entry.id   AF-A0A926QH12-F1
#
_cell.length_a   1.000
_cell.length_b   1.000
_cell.length_c   1.000
_cell.angle_alpha   90.00
_cell.angle_beta   90.00
_cell.angle_gamma   90.00
#
_symmetry.space_group_name_H-M   'P 1'
#
loop_
_entity.id
_entity.type
_entity.pdbx_description
1 polymer ?
#
loop_
_entity_poly.entity_id
_entity_poly.type
_entity_poly.pdbx_seq_one_letter_code
_entity_poly.pdbx_strand_id
1 'polypeptide(L)'
;MALPQERSAAEWSSQTLVSQASTHLREVLSASYPHVAARASADPQGALALVPGVQVRWTHERPKGACDLGGAYDGDSEPPTITVRRVGNEKRNNFTALHEVGHHLLYSDEDWQYRVLPTLGDKARMVEEKIVNDFAATLLVPDAVVQEHLGAGVTAAGLCEMVSLTEASATTCCIAALNLPGERLVMLADVEGRIWYSDSNGMPYNPGKRITQPSLATAADRALEDGQHTLVGGEGIRYSKGWADTDVRIDVALHEGLVIAVATSTRPDSRTRLSSDWREECAACGEYFAADTSSGQCATCGDWKCPECRGCECSNSKAVVCTRCFVALSVVEVGKGLTVHEDC
;
A
#
# COMPACT_ATOMS: atom_id res chain seq x y z
N MET A 1 -20.93 15.00 16.35
CA MET A 1 -20.21 16.24 15.96
C MET A 1 -20.80 16.75 14.66
N ALA A 2 -21.00 18.05 14.49
CA ALA A 2 -21.48 18.62 13.21
C ALA A 2 -20.30 18.76 12.22
N LEU A 3 -20.59 18.70 10.91
CA LEU A 3 -19.59 18.93 9.88
C LEU A 3 -19.08 20.38 9.94
N PRO A 4 -17.76 20.63 9.85
CA PRO A 4 -17.20 21.98 9.81
C PRO A 4 -17.75 22.80 8.65
N GLN A 5 -18.29 23.99 8.95
CA GLN A 5 -18.84 24.90 7.94
C GLN A 5 -17.83 25.99 7.55
N GLU A 6 -18.07 26.63 6.40
CA GLU A 6 -17.30 27.79 5.91
C GLU A 6 -15.80 27.53 5.72
N ARG A 7 -15.44 26.29 5.39
CA ARG A 7 -14.06 25.88 5.10
C ARG A 7 -13.79 25.91 3.60
N SER A 8 -12.58 26.31 3.24
CA SER A 8 -12.12 26.26 1.86
C SER A 8 -11.95 24.81 1.38
N ALA A 9 -12.05 24.60 0.07
CA ALA A 9 -11.78 23.29 -0.53
C ALA A 9 -10.34 22.78 -0.27
N ALA A 10 -9.39 23.70 0.00
CA ALA A 10 -8.03 23.35 0.40
C ALA A 10 -7.98 22.79 1.84
N GLU A 11 -8.69 23.42 2.79
CA GLU A 11 -8.79 22.92 4.16
C GLU A 11 -9.47 21.55 4.19
N TRP A 12 -10.53 21.35 3.39
CA TRP A 12 -11.21 20.06 3.27
C TRP A 12 -10.34 18.94 2.69
N SER A 13 -9.25 19.30 2.01
CA SER A 13 -8.28 18.32 1.52
C SER A 13 -7.28 17.87 2.60
N SER A 14 -7.28 18.51 3.78
CA SER A 14 -6.38 18.21 4.90
C SER A 14 -6.84 16.99 5.70
N GLN A 15 -5.88 16.27 6.28
CA GLN A 15 -6.18 15.08 7.09
C GLN A 15 -7.07 15.41 8.29
N THR A 16 -6.91 16.59 8.90
CA THR A 16 -7.70 17.00 10.07
C THR A 16 -9.19 17.07 9.76
N LEU A 17 -9.59 17.73 8.67
CA LEU A 17 -11.02 17.83 8.31
C LEU A 17 -11.57 16.49 7.79
N VAL A 18 -10.75 15.72 7.07
CA VAL A 18 -11.11 14.36 6.64
C VAL A 18 -11.45 13.48 7.85
N SER A 19 -10.59 13.42 8.86
CA SER A 19 -10.82 12.61 10.06
C SER A 19 -12.00 13.12 10.92
N GLN A 20 -12.27 14.44 10.92
CA GLN A 20 -13.46 14.99 11.56
C GLN A 20 -14.74 14.54 10.86
N ALA A 21 -14.80 14.62 9.53
CA ALA A 21 -15.97 14.16 8.77
C ALA A 21 -16.16 12.64 8.85
N SER A 22 -15.08 11.87 8.80
CA SER A 22 -15.10 10.41 9.03
C SER A 22 -15.65 10.06 10.42
N THR A 23 -15.24 10.80 11.47
CA THR A 23 -15.80 10.63 12.82
C THR A 23 -17.29 10.95 12.86
N HIS A 24 -17.71 12.02 12.19
CA HIS A 24 -19.12 12.34 12.02
C HIS A 24 -19.89 11.20 11.34
N LEU A 25 -19.37 10.61 10.26
CA LEU A 25 -20.00 9.46 9.60
C LEU A 25 -20.14 8.24 10.53
N ARG A 26 -19.15 7.96 11.38
CA ARG A 26 -19.24 6.87 12.38
C ARG A 26 -20.33 7.13 13.42
N GLU A 27 -20.50 8.40 13.84
CA GLU A 27 -21.59 8.78 14.74
C GLU A 27 -22.95 8.65 14.06
N VAL A 28 -23.09 9.09 12.80
CA VAL A 28 -24.33 8.95 12.01
C VAL A 28 -24.67 7.47 11.80
N LEU A 29 -23.69 6.63 11.46
CA LEU A 29 -23.85 5.18 11.34
C LEU A 29 -24.36 4.58 12.65
N SER A 30 -23.74 4.95 13.78
CA SER A 30 -24.11 4.41 15.10
C SER A 30 -25.51 4.85 15.55
N ALA A 31 -25.90 6.08 15.24
CA ALA A 31 -27.20 6.62 15.60
C ALA A 31 -28.34 6.07 14.72
N SER A 32 -28.10 6.01 13.40
CA SER A 32 -29.13 5.65 12.41
C SER A 32 -29.22 4.14 12.19
N TYR A 33 -28.09 3.45 12.27
CA TYR A 33 -27.95 2.03 11.94
C TYR A 33 -27.12 1.27 13.01
N PRO A 34 -27.54 1.25 14.28
CA PRO A 34 -26.76 0.69 15.39
C PRO A 34 -26.38 -0.78 15.17
N HIS A 35 -27.23 -1.57 14.51
CA HIS A 35 -26.94 -2.96 14.18
C HIS A 35 -25.90 -3.13 13.06
N VAL A 36 -25.81 -2.17 12.12
CA VAL A 36 -24.75 -2.13 11.10
C VAL A 36 -23.44 -1.74 11.77
N ALA A 37 -23.45 -0.67 12.58
CA ALA A 37 -22.27 -0.20 13.32
C ALA A 37 -21.66 -1.31 14.20
N ALA A 38 -22.48 -2.06 14.94
CA ALA A 38 -22.03 -3.14 15.80
C ALA A 38 -21.35 -4.30 15.07
N ARG A 39 -21.63 -4.49 13.76
CA ARG A 39 -21.03 -5.55 12.94
C ARG A 39 -19.91 -5.07 12.05
N ALA A 40 -19.85 -3.79 11.72
CA ALA A 40 -19.01 -3.24 10.66
C ALA A 40 -17.52 -3.62 10.78
N SER A 41 -16.99 -3.78 11.99
CA SER A 41 -15.59 -4.14 12.20
C SER A 41 -15.32 -5.65 12.02
N ALA A 42 -16.23 -6.51 12.48
CA ALA A 42 -16.05 -7.96 12.53
C ALA A 42 -16.68 -8.72 11.34
N ASP A 43 -17.70 -8.15 10.71
CA ASP A 43 -18.35 -8.67 9.52
C ASP A 43 -18.77 -7.51 8.60
N PRO A 44 -17.81 -6.89 7.90
CA PRO A 44 -18.05 -5.72 7.04
C PRO A 44 -19.07 -5.99 5.92
N GLN A 45 -18.99 -7.16 5.29
CA GLN A 45 -19.89 -7.55 4.20
C GLN A 45 -21.30 -7.85 4.72
N GLY A 46 -21.43 -8.53 5.87
CA GLY A 46 -22.72 -8.74 6.52
C GLY A 46 -23.31 -7.46 7.08
N ALA A 47 -22.49 -6.51 7.54
CA ALA A 47 -22.95 -5.18 7.94
C ALA A 47 -23.57 -4.42 6.76
N LEU A 48 -22.90 -4.41 5.59
CA LEU A 48 -23.45 -3.82 4.35
C LEU A 48 -24.82 -4.43 3.98
N ALA A 49 -24.99 -5.74 4.11
CA ALA A 49 -26.26 -6.41 3.79
C ALA A 49 -27.42 -6.01 4.72
N LEU A 50 -27.15 -5.35 5.84
CA LEU A 50 -28.14 -4.93 6.83
C LEU A 50 -28.49 -3.43 6.76
N VAL A 51 -27.93 -2.69 5.81
CA VAL A 51 -28.26 -1.28 5.59
C VAL A 51 -29.71 -1.20 5.06
N PRO A 52 -30.66 -0.64 5.84
CA PRO A 52 -32.06 -0.64 5.46
C PRO A 52 -32.31 0.28 4.27
N GLY A 53 -33.23 -0.10 3.38
CA GLY A 53 -33.61 0.73 2.24
C GLY A 53 -32.57 0.82 1.13
N VAL A 54 -31.46 0.08 1.21
CA VAL A 54 -30.43 0.03 0.15
C VAL A 54 -30.41 -1.35 -0.50
N GLN A 55 -30.38 -1.39 -1.82
CA GLN A 55 -30.19 -2.61 -2.58
C GLN A 55 -28.70 -2.90 -2.78
N VAL A 56 -28.22 -4.04 -2.29
CA VAL A 56 -26.82 -4.46 -2.43
C VAL A 56 -26.67 -5.49 -3.54
N ARG A 57 -25.70 -5.30 -4.44
CA ARG A 57 -25.38 -6.20 -5.54
C ARG A 57 -23.89 -6.53 -5.57
N TRP A 58 -23.57 -7.82 -5.64
CA TRP A 58 -22.20 -8.30 -5.83
C TRP A 58 -22.00 -8.74 -7.29
N THR A 59 -20.96 -8.26 -7.94
CA THR A 59 -20.65 -8.56 -9.36
C THR A 59 -19.21 -9.02 -9.53
N HIS A 60 -18.88 -9.73 -10.61
CA HIS A 60 -17.48 -10.01 -10.96
C HIS A 60 -16.89 -8.97 -11.92
N GLU A 61 -17.75 -8.32 -12.70
CA GLU A 61 -17.40 -7.22 -13.57
C GLU A 61 -17.35 -5.90 -12.79
N ARG A 62 -16.50 -4.97 -13.26
CA ARG A 62 -16.40 -3.63 -12.67
C ARG A 62 -17.68 -2.84 -13.00
N PRO A 63 -18.42 -2.32 -12.00
CA PRO A 63 -19.60 -1.51 -12.29
C PRO A 63 -19.25 -0.22 -13.01
N LYS A 64 -20.22 0.35 -13.73
CA LYS A 64 -20.05 1.69 -14.32
C LYS A 64 -19.96 2.73 -13.21
N GLY A 65 -19.07 3.71 -13.38
CA GLY A 65 -18.85 4.76 -12.37
C GLY A 65 -18.00 4.33 -11.17
N ALA A 66 -17.55 3.07 -11.13
CA ALA A 66 -16.88 2.51 -9.97
C ALA A 66 -15.61 3.27 -9.55
N CYS A 67 -15.44 3.47 -8.25
CA CYS A 67 -14.19 3.93 -7.65
C CYS A 67 -13.05 2.93 -7.93
N ASP A 68 -11.82 3.29 -7.58
CA ASP A 68 -10.65 2.44 -7.84
C ASP A 68 -10.65 1.12 -7.06
N LEU A 69 -11.43 1.06 -5.98
CA LEU A 69 -11.62 -0.14 -5.18
C LEU A 69 -12.52 -1.15 -5.88
N GLY A 70 -13.44 -0.69 -6.72
CA GLY A 70 -14.35 -1.50 -7.52
C GLY A 70 -15.81 -1.49 -7.05
N GLY A 71 -16.17 -0.57 -6.15
CA GLY A 71 -17.56 -0.33 -5.73
C GLY A 71 -18.16 0.87 -6.43
N ALA A 72 -19.50 0.94 -6.45
CA ALA A 72 -20.27 2.07 -6.92
C ALA A 72 -21.56 2.21 -6.10
N TYR A 73 -21.79 3.41 -5.59
CA TYR A 73 -23.05 3.82 -4.99
C TYR A 73 -23.87 4.67 -5.98
N ASP A 74 -25.15 4.34 -6.13
CA ASP A 74 -26.13 5.07 -6.92
C ASP A 74 -27.30 5.50 -6.02
N GLY A 75 -27.20 6.73 -5.50
CA GLY A 75 -28.21 7.33 -4.63
C GLY A 75 -29.46 7.83 -5.36
N ASP A 76 -29.39 7.99 -6.68
CA ASP A 76 -30.51 8.48 -7.50
C ASP A 76 -31.48 7.35 -7.90
N SER A 77 -31.08 6.09 -7.69
CA SER A 77 -31.93 4.92 -7.88
C SER A 77 -32.94 4.72 -6.74
N GLU A 78 -34.08 4.09 -7.02
CA GLU A 78 -35.11 3.76 -6.03
C GLU A 78 -35.38 2.24 -6.00
N PRO A 79 -34.97 1.52 -4.94
CA PRO A 79 -34.17 2.00 -3.81
C PRO A 79 -32.71 2.33 -4.22
N PRO A 80 -31.98 3.16 -3.44
CA PRO A 80 -30.55 3.38 -3.64
C PRO A 80 -29.77 2.08 -3.76
N THR A 81 -28.79 2.03 -4.66
CA THR A 81 -28.10 0.79 -5.00
C THR A 81 -26.61 0.88 -4.71
N ILE A 82 -26.08 -0.11 -3.97
CA ILE A 82 -24.64 -0.34 -3.82
C ILE A 82 -24.25 -1.55 -4.67
N THR A 83 -23.34 -1.36 -5.61
CA THR A 83 -22.77 -2.46 -6.42
C THR A 83 -21.29 -2.63 -6.09
N VAL A 84 -20.89 -3.81 -5.62
CA VAL A 84 -19.50 -4.11 -5.27
C VAL A 84 -18.95 -5.19 -6.19
N ARG A 85 -17.81 -4.89 -6.83
CA ARG A 85 -17.05 -5.90 -7.56
C ARG A 85 -16.36 -6.84 -6.58
N ARG A 86 -16.71 -8.12 -6.62
CA ARG A 86 -16.05 -9.19 -5.88
C ARG A 86 -14.71 -9.53 -6.50
N VAL A 87 -13.67 -9.46 -5.66
CA VAL A 87 -12.32 -9.93 -5.98
C VAL A 87 -11.92 -11.06 -5.03
N GLY A 88 -10.90 -11.84 -5.39
CA GLY A 88 -10.43 -12.99 -4.58
C GLY A 88 -9.72 -12.61 -3.27
N ASN A 89 -9.78 -11.34 -2.84
CA ASN A 89 -9.22 -10.86 -1.59
C ASN A 89 -10.36 -10.31 -0.73
N GLU A 90 -10.74 -11.07 0.31
CA GLU A 90 -11.88 -10.71 1.17
C GLU A 90 -11.64 -9.44 1.97
N LYS A 91 -10.41 -9.20 2.44
CA LYS A 91 -10.05 -7.95 3.15
C LYS A 91 -10.24 -6.71 2.26
N ARG A 92 -10.01 -6.85 0.95
CA ARG A 92 -10.33 -5.80 -0.03
C ARG A 92 -11.85 -5.66 -0.24
N ASN A 93 -12.59 -6.77 -0.35
CA ASN A 93 -14.05 -6.73 -0.44
C ASN A 93 -14.66 -6.04 0.79
N ASN A 94 -14.14 -6.32 1.98
CA ASN A 94 -14.52 -5.71 3.26
C ASN A 94 -14.34 -4.20 3.24
N PHE A 95 -13.16 -3.73 2.81
CA PHE A 95 -12.88 -2.30 2.69
C PHE A 95 -13.82 -1.63 1.69
N THR A 96 -14.01 -2.22 0.50
CA THR A 96 -14.95 -1.68 -0.50
C THR A 96 -16.38 -1.63 0.02
N ALA A 97 -16.84 -2.67 0.75
CA ALA A 97 -18.19 -2.69 1.32
C ALA A 97 -18.44 -1.50 2.26
N LEU A 98 -17.54 -1.23 3.21
CA LEU A 98 -17.68 -0.11 4.13
C LEU A 98 -17.46 1.25 3.47
N HIS A 99 -16.60 1.32 2.46
CA HIS A 99 -16.39 2.52 1.67
C HIS A 99 -17.71 2.96 0.98
N GLU A 100 -18.43 2.02 0.36
CA GLU A 100 -19.74 2.33 -0.25
C GLU A 100 -20.82 2.68 0.79
N VAL A 101 -20.77 2.11 2.00
CA VAL A 101 -21.62 2.57 3.11
C VAL A 101 -21.32 4.04 3.44
N GLY A 102 -20.04 4.44 3.43
CA GLY A 102 -19.64 5.84 3.62
C GLY A 102 -20.26 6.78 2.57
N HIS A 103 -20.26 6.39 1.29
CA HIS A 103 -20.93 7.15 0.24
C HIS A 103 -22.43 7.28 0.48
N HIS A 104 -23.09 6.19 0.89
CA HIS A 104 -24.51 6.23 1.24
C HIS A 104 -24.79 7.23 2.38
N LEU A 105 -23.99 7.21 3.44
CA LEU A 105 -24.15 8.14 4.56
C LEU A 105 -23.95 9.60 4.14
N LEU A 106 -22.92 9.90 3.34
CA LEU A 106 -22.72 11.27 2.82
C LEU A 106 -23.83 11.71 1.87
N TYR A 107 -24.38 10.81 1.07
CA TYR A 107 -25.52 11.12 0.20
C TYR A 107 -26.77 11.52 1.01
N SER A 108 -26.99 10.87 2.15
CA SER A 108 -28.12 11.16 3.04
C SER A 108 -27.87 12.28 4.06
N ASP A 109 -26.65 12.81 4.14
CA ASP A 109 -26.31 13.88 5.09
C ASP A 109 -26.60 15.28 4.51
N GLU A 110 -27.57 15.98 5.12
CA GLU A 110 -28.02 17.29 4.64
C GLU A 110 -26.93 18.38 4.72
N ASP A 111 -26.10 18.36 5.77
CA ASP A 111 -25.04 19.36 5.94
C ASP A 111 -23.95 19.14 4.87
N TRP A 112 -23.61 17.89 4.58
CA TRP A 112 -22.72 17.55 3.48
C TRP A 112 -23.31 17.99 2.14
N GLN A 113 -24.52 17.54 1.80
CA GLN A 113 -25.14 17.78 0.48
C GLN A 113 -25.38 19.27 0.18
N TYR A 114 -25.88 20.03 1.17
CA TYR A 114 -26.35 21.39 0.92
C TYR A 114 -25.39 22.48 1.37
N ARG A 115 -24.43 22.18 2.27
CA ARG A 115 -23.51 23.20 2.80
C ARG A 115 -22.05 22.94 2.43
N VAL A 116 -21.58 21.69 2.47
CA VAL A 116 -20.17 21.38 2.24
C VAL A 116 -19.91 21.12 0.76
N LEU A 117 -20.55 20.10 0.18
CA LEU A 117 -20.31 19.61 -1.17
C LEU A 117 -20.35 20.73 -2.23
N PRO A 118 -21.32 21.69 -2.22
CA PRO A 118 -21.37 22.76 -3.21
C PRO A 118 -20.16 23.72 -3.17
N THR A 119 -19.47 23.80 -2.04
CA THR A 119 -18.31 24.70 -1.85
C THR A 119 -17.00 24.10 -2.36
N LEU A 120 -16.95 22.79 -2.62
CA LEU A 120 -15.73 22.08 -2.96
C LEU A 120 -15.35 22.18 -4.45
N GLY A 121 -16.32 22.49 -5.33
CA GLY A 121 -16.11 22.57 -6.78
C GLY A 121 -15.44 21.31 -7.33
N ASP A 122 -14.39 21.47 -8.13
CA ASP A 122 -13.66 20.37 -8.77
C ASP A 122 -12.97 19.41 -7.78
N LYS A 123 -12.85 19.79 -6.50
CA LYS A 123 -12.27 18.94 -5.44
C LYS A 123 -13.28 18.03 -4.76
N ALA A 124 -14.58 18.20 -5.02
CA ALA A 124 -15.66 17.49 -4.35
C ALA A 124 -15.40 15.97 -4.29
N ARG A 125 -15.22 15.34 -5.47
CA ARG A 125 -14.97 13.91 -5.57
C ARG A 125 -13.74 13.46 -4.79
N MET A 126 -12.63 14.19 -4.92
CA MET A 126 -11.38 13.85 -4.22
C MET A 126 -11.55 13.91 -2.69
N VAL A 127 -12.24 14.92 -2.18
CA VAL A 127 -12.48 15.07 -0.74
C VAL A 127 -13.43 13.98 -0.24
N GLU A 128 -14.51 13.72 -0.98
CA GLU A 128 -15.46 12.65 -0.66
C GLU A 128 -14.76 11.30 -0.51
N GLU A 129 -13.97 10.92 -1.53
CA GLU A 129 -13.18 9.69 -1.55
C GLU A 129 -12.22 9.61 -0.35
N LYS A 130 -11.58 10.72 0.05
CA LYS A 130 -10.72 10.74 1.25
C LYS A 130 -11.52 10.48 2.53
N ILE A 131 -12.69 11.10 2.67
CA ILE A 131 -13.55 10.94 3.85
C ILE A 131 -14.04 9.49 3.95
N VAL A 132 -14.57 8.91 2.87
CA VAL A 132 -15.10 7.54 2.90
C VAL A 132 -13.99 6.49 3.05
N ASN A 133 -12.78 6.76 2.55
CA ASN A 133 -11.61 5.92 2.80
C ASN A 133 -11.18 5.95 4.28
N ASP A 134 -11.12 7.12 4.90
CA ASP A 134 -10.80 7.26 6.33
C ASP A 134 -11.89 6.62 7.21
N PHE A 135 -13.16 6.78 6.85
CA PHE A 135 -14.30 6.13 7.50
C PHE A 135 -14.20 4.60 7.45
N ALA A 136 -13.98 4.02 6.27
CA ALA A 136 -13.84 2.57 6.13
C ALA A 136 -12.61 2.04 6.90
N ALA A 137 -11.48 2.73 6.83
CA ALA A 137 -10.25 2.35 7.52
C ALA A 137 -10.43 2.33 9.05
N THR A 138 -11.07 3.35 9.62
CA THR A 138 -11.26 3.48 11.08
C THR A 138 -12.32 2.53 11.66
N LEU A 139 -13.24 2.01 10.83
CA LEU A 139 -14.13 0.91 11.23
C LEU A 139 -13.42 -0.44 11.21
N LEU A 140 -12.57 -0.69 10.21
CA LEU A 140 -11.81 -1.93 10.08
C LEU A 140 -10.67 -2.04 11.09
N VAL A 141 -10.07 -0.91 11.45
CA VAL A 141 -8.96 -0.83 12.41
C VAL A 141 -9.37 0.08 13.57
N PRO A 142 -10.08 -0.46 14.58
CA PRO A 142 -10.56 0.35 15.71
C PRO A 142 -9.41 0.94 16.53
N ASP A 143 -9.61 2.16 17.05
CA ASP A 143 -8.61 2.88 17.87
C ASP A 143 -8.13 2.06 19.09
N ALA A 144 -9.00 1.23 19.66
CA ALA A 144 -8.64 0.34 20.77
C ALA A 144 -7.56 -0.67 20.38
N VAL A 145 -7.68 -1.28 19.19
CA VAL A 145 -6.71 -2.23 18.64
C VAL A 145 -5.38 -1.52 18.31
N VAL A 146 -5.46 -0.32 17.74
CA VAL A 146 -4.28 0.52 17.48
C VAL A 146 -3.54 0.82 18.79
N GLN A 147 -4.26 1.26 19.82
CA GLN A 147 -3.67 1.62 21.10
C GLN A 147 -3.08 0.41 21.83
N GLU A 148 -3.74 -0.74 21.76
CA GLU A 148 -3.28 -1.99 22.39
C GLU A 148 -1.95 -2.47 21.79
N HIS A 149 -1.83 -2.48 20.46
CA HIS A 149 -0.67 -3.09 19.79
C HIS A 149 0.41 -2.11 19.35
N LEU A 150 0.08 -0.84 19.14
CA LEU A 150 1.03 0.19 18.68
C LEU A 150 1.17 1.39 19.64
N GLY A 151 0.37 1.47 20.70
CA GLY A 151 0.35 2.62 21.61
C GLY A 151 1.65 2.83 22.40
N ALA A 152 2.41 1.76 22.65
CA ALA A 152 3.73 1.83 23.28
C ALA A 152 4.86 2.12 22.28
N GLY A 153 4.58 2.03 20.98
CA GLY A 153 5.54 2.17 19.89
C GLY A 153 5.12 1.33 18.69
N VAL A 154 5.34 1.87 17.48
CA VAL A 154 5.04 1.15 16.24
C VAL A 154 6.13 0.12 15.97
N THR A 155 5.76 -1.16 15.95
CA THR A 155 6.64 -2.30 15.69
C THR A 155 6.05 -3.17 14.58
N ALA A 156 6.89 -3.98 13.93
CA ALA A 156 6.42 -4.93 12.93
C ALA A 156 5.54 -6.02 13.56
N ALA A 157 5.93 -6.53 14.74
CA ALA A 157 5.13 -7.50 15.48
C ALA A 157 3.75 -6.95 15.86
N GLY A 158 3.67 -5.70 16.36
CA GLY A 158 2.40 -5.05 16.66
C GLY A 158 1.50 -4.92 15.43
N LEU A 159 2.07 -4.61 14.25
CA LEU A 159 1.33 -4.62 13.00
C LEU A 159 0.84 -6.03 12.62
N CYS A 160 1.66 -7.07 12.79
CA CYS A 160 1.22 -8.46 12.57
C CYS A 160 0.03 -8.84 13.45
N GLU A 161 0.02 -8.44 14.73
CA GLU A 161 -1.11 -8.66 15.63
C GLU A 161 -2.37 -7.94 15.14
N MET A 162 -2.26 -6.67 14.73
CA MET A 162 -3.39 -5.93 14.15
C MET A 162 -3.95 -6.61 12.89
N VAL A 163 -3.08 -7.10 12.00
CA VAL A 163 -3.52 -7.80 10.78
C VAL A 163 -4.24 -9.09 11.11
N SER A 164 -3.81 -9.78 12.17
CA SER A 164 -4.40 -11.05 12.63
C SER A 164 -5.76 -10.85 13.30
N LEU A 165 -5.92 -9.76 14.05
CA LEU A 165 -7.11 -9.49 14.87
C LEU A 165 -8.20 -8.69 14.15
N THR A 166 -7.92 -8.19 12.94
CA THR A 166 -8.86 -7.35 12.19
C THR A 166 -9.18 -7.90 10.81
N GLU A 167 -10.36 -7.53 10.31
CA GLU A 167 -10.79 -7.75 8.94
C GLU A 167 -10.12 -6.79 7.93
N ALA A 168 -9.14 -6.00 8.39
CA ALA A 168 -8.41 -5.03 7.61
C ALA A 168 -7.25 -5.67 6.82
N SER A 169 -6.94 -5.07 5.68
CA SER A 169 -5.73 -5.42 4.93
C SER A 169 -4.47 -4.96 5.66
N ALA A 170 -3.33 -5.63 5.43
CA ALA A 170 -2.04 -5.20 5.97
C ALA A 170 -1.70 -3.75 5.59
N THR A 171 -2.05 -3.33 4.36
CA THR A 171 -1.91 -1.94 3.93
C THR A 171 -2.72 -0.98 4.80
N THR A 172 -3.95 -1.33 5.16
CA THR A 172 -4.81 -0.51 6.04
C THR A 172 -4.20 -0.40 7.44
N CYS A 173 -3.67 -1.49 8.00
CA CYS A 173 -2.95 -1.46 9.29
C CYS A 173 -1.69 -0.58 9.23
N CYS A 174 -0.92 -0.66 8.13
CA CYS A 174 0.24 0.21 7.92
C CYS A 174 -0.15 1.70 7.88
N ILE A 175 -1.24 2.06 7.20
CA ILE A 175 -1.73 3.45 7.17
C ILE A 175 -2.13 3.91 8.57
N ALA A 176 -2.83 3.06 9.35
CA ALA A 176 -3.17 3.39 10.74
C ALA A 176 -1.91 3.67 11.58
N ALA A 177 -0.84 2.89 11.39
CA ALA A 177 0.44 3.12 12.05
C ALA A 177 1.12 4.43 11.62
N LEU A 178 0.99 4.87 10.36
CA LEU A 178 1.54 6.14 9.88
C LEU A 178 0.80 7.37 10.44
N ASN A 179 -0.45 7.20 10.87
CA ASN A 179 -1.22 8.27 11.51
C ASN A 179 -0.81 8.50 12.99
N LEU A 180 0.00 7.63 13.59
CA LEU A 180 0.50 7.80 14.95
C LEU A 180 1.67 8.79 15.02
N PRO A 181 1.85 9.52 16.14
CA PRO A 181 2.96 10.47 16.32
C PRO A 181 4.34 9.84 16.14
N GLY A 182 5.28 10.58 15.55
CA GLY A 182 6.66 10.16 15.30
C GLY A 182 6.90 9.74 13.85
N GLU A 183 8.15 9.77 13.41
CA GLU A 183 8.54 9.46 12.03
C GLU A 183 8.91 8.00 11.85
N ARG A 184 8.44 7.39 10.76
CA ARG A 184 8.74 6.01 10.35
C ARG A 184 8.47 5.77 8.88
N LEU A 185 9.07 4.70 8.38
CA LEU A 185 8.76 4.03 7.12
C LEU A 185 8.12 2.68 7.44
N VAL A 186 7.01 2.36 6.79
CA VAL A 186 6.41 1.01 6.83
C VAL A 186 6.51 0.37 5.46
N MET A 187 6.80 -0.93 5.41
CA MET A 187 6.94 -1.68 4.17
C MET A 187 6.26 -3.04 4.28
N LEU A 188 5.67 -3.47 3.17
CA LEU A 188 5.13 -4.81 2.96
C LEU A 188 5.86 -5.43 1.76
N ALA A 189 6.44 -6.60 1.99
CA ALA A 189 7.25 -7.32 1.01
C ALA A 189 6.93 -8.82 1.01
N ASP A 190 7.38 -9.52 -0.02
CA ASP A 190 7.53 -10.97 0.03
C ASP A 190 8.80 -11.37 0.81
N VAL A 191 9.00 -12.68 1.01
CA VAL A 191 10.14 -13.23 1.77
C VAL A 191 11.48 -12.98 1.06
N GLU A 192 11.46 -12.74 -0.24
CA GLU A 192 12.61 -12.32 -1.04
C GLU A 192 12.91 -10.82 -0.93
N GLY A 193 12.13 -10.07 -0.14
CA GLY A 193 12.33 -8.65 0.13
C GLY A 193 11.84 -7.71 -0.97
N ARG A 194 11.00 -8.19 -1.91
CA ARG A 194 10.41 -7.33 -2.95
C ARG A 194 9.23 -6.55 -2.38
N ILE A 195 9.36 -5.22 -2.36
CA ILE A 195 8.32 -4.33 -1.84
C ILE A 195 7.15 -4.23 -2.83
N TRP A 196 5.94 -4.49 -2.36
CA TRP A 196 4.69 -4.19 -3.09
C TRP A 196 3.92 -3.01 -2.51
N TYR A 197 4.15 -2.68 -1.22
CA TYR A 197 3.66 -1.46 -0.59
C TYR A 197 4.72 -0.88 0.35
N SER A 198 4.91 0.44 0.30
CA SER A 198 5.75 1.19 1.21
C SER A 198 5.24 2.62 1.31
N ASP A 199 5.29 3.19 2.51
CA ASP A 199 4.97 4.60 2.73
C ASP A 199 5.60 5.13 4.03
N SER A 200 5.77 6.44 4.14
CA SER A 200 6.40 7.08 5.29
C SER A 200 5.70 8.36 5.72
N ASN A 201 5.72 8.66 7.02
CA ASN A 201 5.19 9.90 7.60
C ASN A 201 6.32 10.87 8.03
N GLY A 202 7.52 10.67 7.48
CA GLY A 202 8.75 11.37 7.83
C GLY A 202 9.96 10.58 7.32
N MET A 203 11.04 10.56 8.12
CA MET A 203 12.22 9.74 7.90
C MET A 203 12.08 8.34 8.53
N PRO A 204 12.58 7.27 7.87
CA PRO A 204 13.17 7.23 6.53
C PRO A 204 12.14 7.47 5.41
N TYR A 205 12.61 7.91 4.24
CA TYR A 205 11.70 8.18 3.12
C TYR A 205 11.19 6.90 2.45
N ASN A 206 10.03 6.99 1.81
CA ASN A 206 9.50 5.92 0.97
C ASN A 206 10.49 5.58 -0.17
N PRO A 207 11.03 4.35 -0.25
CA PRO A 207 11.95 3.96 -1.30
C PRO A 207 11.27 3.84 -2.67
N GLY A 208 9.94 3.70 -2.70
CA GLY A 208 9.15 3.39 -3.89
C GLY A 208 8.77 1.92 -3.98
N LYS A 209 7.87 1.61 -4.91
CA LYS A 209 7.38 0.23 -5.14
C LYS A 209 8.34 -0.55 -6.04
N ARG A 210 8.33 -1.88 -5.91
CA ARG A 210 9.11 -2.82 -6.77
C ARG A 210 10.62 -2.64 -6.67
N ILE A 211 11.11 -2.17 -5.53
CA ILE A 211 12.52 -2.21 -5.19
C ILE A 211 12.70 -3.40 -4.24
N THR A 212 13.67 -4.24 -4.56
CA THR A 212 14.09 -5.34 -3.69
C THR A 212 14.97 -4.78 -2.58
N GLN A 213 14.65 -5.12 -1.34
CA GLN A 213 15.44 -4.81 -0.16
C GLN A 213 16.05 -6.10 0.39
N PRO A 214 17.32 -6.45 0.08
CA PRO A 214 17.90 -7.70 0.57
C PRO A 214 18.08 -7.74 2.08
N SER A 215 18.13 -6.57 2.73
CA SER A 215 18.03 -6.45 4.19
C SER A 215 16.73 -7.05 4.71
N LEU A 216 15.61 -6.87 4.00
CA LEU A 216 14.33 -7.49 4.37
C LEU A 216 14.34 -9.00 4.15
N ALA A 217 14.94 -9.50 3.07
CA ALA A 217 15.06 -10.94 2.83
C ALA A 217 15.87 -11.63 3.93
N THR A 218 17.03 -11.05 4.27
CA THR A 218 17.89 -11.56 5.35
C THR A 218 17.18 -11.53 6.70
N ALA A 219 16.42 -10.45 6.99
CA ALA A 219 15.65 -10.35 8.20
C ALA A 219 14.46 -11.32 8.23
N ALA A 220 13.81 -11.58 7.09
CA ALA A 220 12.74 -12.53 6.96
C ALA A 220 13.22 -13.95 7.26
N ASP A 221 14.38 -14.35 6.73
CA ASP A 221 15.00 -15.66 7.04
C ASP A 221 15.25 -15.84 8.54
N ARG A 222 15.67 -14.78 9.23
CA ARG A 222 15.86 -14.80 10.69
C ARG A 222 14.53 -14.78 11.46
N ALA A 223 13.56 -14.01 10.98
CA ALA A 223 12.24 -13.93 11.59
C ALA A 223 11.44 -15.24 11.44
N LEU A 224 11.77 -16.11 10.48
CA LEU A 224 11.19 -17.46 10.39
C LEU A 224 11.51 -18.32 11.62
N GLU A 225 12.66 -18.11 12.26
CA GLU A 225 13.09 -18.87 13.44
C GLU A 225 12.47 -18.33 14.73
N ASP A 226 12.49 -17.00 14.91
CA ASP A 226 12.17 -16.33 16.19
C ASP A 226 10.87 -15.50 16.17
N GLY A 227 10.14 -15.49 15.04
CA GLY A 227 8.90 -14.73 14.82
C GLY A 227 9.09 -13.24 14.48
N GLN A 228 10.23 -12.65 14.89
CA GLN A 228 10.60 -11.27 14.58
C GLN A 228 12.12 -11.11 14.53
N HIS A 229 12.61 -10.10 13.83
CA HIS A 229 14.02 -9.75 13.79
C HIS A 229 14.22 -8.25 13.66
N THR A 230 15.20 -7.70 14.37
CA THR A 230 15.60 -6.30 14.21
C THR A 230 17.00 -6.20 13.61
N LEU A 231 17.11 -5.44 12.53
CA LEU A 231 18.37 -4.98 11.96
C LEU A 231 18.70 -3.57 12.44
N VAL A 232 19.99 -3.31 12.69
CA VAL A 232 20.53 -1.97 12.95
C VAL A 232 21.75 -1.79 12.06
N GLY A 233 21.73 -0.82 11.14
CA GLY A 233 22.79 -0.64 10.16
C GLY A 233 22.79 -1.69 9.02
N GLY A 234 23.97 -1.94 8.43
CA GLY A 234 24.13 -2.89 7.33
C GLY A 234 23.84 -2.26 5.96
N GLU A 235 23.11 -2.97 5.11
CA GLU A 235 22.74 -2.51 3.76
C GLU A 235 21.67 -1.40 3.76
N GLY A 236 20.98 -1.20 4.89
CA GLY A 236 20.01 -0.13 5.06
C GLY A 236 18.75 -0.25 4.18
N ILE A 237 18.14 0.90 3.90
CA ILE A 237 17.03 1.05 2.93
C ILE A 237 17.59 1.53 1.60
N ARG A 238 17.43 0.75 0.54
CA ARG A 238 17.87 1.10 -0.82
C ARG A 238 16.82 1.94 -1.54
N TYR A 239 17.28 2.93 -2.29
CA TYR A 239 16.43 3.83 -3.07
C TYR A 239 16.68 3.70 -4.56
N SER A 240 15.68 4.08 -5.36
CA SER A 240 15.71 4.03 -6.83
C SER A 240 16.76 4.93 -7.50
N LYS A 241 17.64 5.59 -6.76
CA LYS A 241 18.74 6.41 -7.31
C LYS A 241 20.12 5.86 -6.96
N GLY A 242 20.18 4.62 -6.46
CA GLY A 242 21.44 3.93 -6.16
C GLY A 242 22.10 4.31 -4.83
N TRP A 243 21.41 5.05 -3.96
CA TRP A 243 21.87 5.30 -2.60
C TRP A 243 21.09 4.46 -1.58
N ALA A 244 21.68 4.23 -0.42
CA ALA A 244 21.04 3.54 0.69
C ALA A 244 21.13 4.35 1.98
N ASP A 245 20.07 4.32 2.79
CA ASP A 245 20.06 4.88 4.15
C ASP A 245 20.42 3.79 5.15
N THR A 246 21.63 3.84 5.67
CA THR A 246 22.15 2.87 6.65
C THR A 246 21.98 3.32 8.10
N ASP A 247 21.58 4.58 8.34
CA ASP A 247 21.31 5.11 9.69
C ASP A 247 19.86 4.79 10.10
N VAL A 248 19.51 3.50 10.00
CA VAL A 248 18.17 2.97 10.25
C VAL A 248 18.20 1.77 11.18
N ARG A 249 17.14 1.67 11.99
CA ARG A 249 16.73 0.45 12.67
C ARG A 249 15.52 -0.07 11.92
N ILE A 250 15.58 -1.33 11.47
CA ILE A 250 14.49 -1.98 10.74
C ILE A 250 14.01 -3.14 11.59
N ASP A 251 12.78 -3.03 12.09
CA ASP A 251 12.07 -4.11 12.76
C ASP A 251 11.26 -4.89 11.72
N VAL A 252 11.35 -6.22 11.72
CA VAL A 252 10.77 -7.11 10.71
C VAL A 252 10.03 -8.25 11.40
N ALA A 253 8.81 -8.53 10.97
CA ALA A 253 8.01 -9.66 11.43
C ALA A 253 7.27 -10.29 10.25
N LEU A 254 6.84 -11.54 10.44
CA LEU A 254 6.16 -12.33 9.42
C LEU A 254 4.70 -12.59 9.80
N HIS A 255 3.81 -12.52 8.81
CA HIS A 255 2.43 -12.93 8.95
C HIS A 255 1.98 -13.66 7.69
N GLU A 256 1.75 -14.98 7.76
CA GLU A 256 1.29 -15.80 6.63
C GLU A 256 2.14 -15.65 5.34
N GLY A 257 3.47 -15.56 5.49
CA GLY A 257 4.40 -15.36 4.37
C GLY A 257 4.53 -13.92 3.87
N LEU A 258 3.77 -12.98 4.47
CA LEU A 258 3.96 -11.54 4.28
C LEU A 258 5.05 -11.02 5.22
N VAL A 259 6.05 -10.32 4.66
CA VAL A 259 7.04 -9.57 5.43
C VAL A 259 6.47 -8.20 5.75
N ILE A 260 6.35 -7.89 7.03
CA ILE A 260 6.00 -6.55 7.53
C ILE A 260 7.26 -5.94 8.15
N ALA A 261 7.61 -4.73 7.72
CA ALA A 261 8.78 -4.03 8.23
C ALA A 261 8.45 -2.60 8.67
N VAL A 262 9.03 -2.19 9.79
CA VAL A 262 8.97 -0.83 10.32
C VAL A 262 10.39 -0.32 10.47
N ALA A 263 10.73 0.71 9.70
CA ALA A 263 12.03 1.36 9.77
C ALA A 263 11.94 2.72 10.44
N THR A 264 12.86 2.99 11.36
CA THR A 264 13.03 4.28 12.04
C THR A 264 14.48 4.75 11.91
N SER A 265 14.70 6.06 11.86
CA SER A 265 16.07 6.60 11.80
C SER A 265 16.77 6.43 13.14
N THR A 266 18.02 5.98 13.13
CA THR A 266 18.90 5.98 14.31
C THR A 266 19.60 7.33 14.52
N ARG A 267 19.45 8.26 13.57
CA ARG A 267 19.99 9.63 13.64
C ARG A 267 19.01 10.66 13.04
N PRO A 268 17.92 10.97 13.74
CA PRO A 268 16.89 11.89 13.22
C PRO A 268 17.44 13.28 12.85
N ASP A 269 18.54 13.73 13.50
CA ASP A 269 19.15 15.06 13.27
C ASP A 269 20.30 15.08 12.24
N SER A 270 20.75 13.93 11.74
CA SER A 270 21.90 13.87 10.82
C SER A 270 21.45 13.64 9.37
N ARG A 271 21.71 14.61 8.49
CA ARG A 271 21.40 14.54 7.05
C ARG A 271 22.46 13.81 6.23
N THR A 272 23.25 12.94 6.84
CA THR A 272 24.42 12.36 6.18
C THR A 272 23.98 11.27 5.22
N ARG A 273 23.77 11.64 3.95
CA ARG A 273 23.60 10.67 2.86
C ARG A 273 24.92 9.96 2.66
N LEU A 274 25.02 8.71 3.09
CA LEU A 274 26.14 7.87 2.71
C LEU A 274 25.85 7.35 1.30
N SER A 275 26.73 7.72 0.36
CA SER A 275 26.81 7.02 -0.92
C SER A 275 27.18 5.58 -0.61
N SER A 276 26.28 4.63 -0.88
CA SER A 276 26.61 3.22 -0.81
C SER A 276 27.35 2.83 -2.09
N ASP A 277 28.56 2.25 -1.97
CA ASP A 277 29.28 1.58 -3.09
C ASP A 277 28.61 0.25 -3.49
N TRP A 278 27.29 0.16 -3.33
CA TRP A 278 26.53 -1.03 -3.59
C TRP A 278 26.49 -1.33 -5.09
N ARG A 279 26.69 -2.61 -5.43
CA ARG A 279 26.66 -3.12 -6.79
C ARG A 279 25.63 -4.23 -6.91
N GLU A 280 24.89 -4.21 -8.01
CA GLU A 280 23.95 -5.23 -8.45
C GLU A 280 24.67 -6.26 -9.29
N GLU A 281 24.45 -7.55 -9.03
CA GLU A 281 24.89 -8.61 -9.94
C GLU A 281 23.83 -8.84 -11.03
N CYS A 282 24.23 -8.78 -12.29
CA CYS A 282 23.33 -9.07 -13.39
C CYS A 282 23.08 -10.58 -13.50
N ALA A 283 21.87 -11.04 -13.21
CA ALA A 283 21.48 -12.46 -13.37
C ALA A 283 21.62 -13.03 -14.81
N ALA A 284 21.77 -12.16 -15.81
CA ALA A 284 21.92 -12.53 -17.22
C ALA A 284 23.38 -12.69 -17.67
N CYS A 285 24.32 -11.89 -17.14
CA CYS A 285 25.73 -11.91 -17.57
C CYS A 285 26.74 -11.99 -16.43
N GLY A 286 26.30 -12.01 -15.17
CA GLY A 286 27.14 -12.08 -13.98
C GLY A 286 27.90 -10.80 -13.64
N GLU A 287 27.75 -9.73 -14.43
CA GLU A 287 28.49 -8.49 -14.20
C GLU A 287 27.90 -7.68 -13.05
N TYR A 288 28.81 -7.10 -12.25
CA TYR A 288 28.46 -6.23 -11.14
C TYR A 288 28.42 -4.77 -11.57
N PHE A 289 27.29 -4.09 -11.40
CA PHE A 289 27.13 -2.70 -11.82
C PHE A 289 26.46 -1.85 -10.73
N ALA A 290 26.70 -0.54 -10.76
CA ALA A 290 26.02 0.40 -9.86
C ALA A 290 24.68 0.83 -10.47
N ALA A 291 23.65 1.03 -9.65
CA ALA A 291 22.31 1.37 -10.14
C ALA A 291 22.27 2.68 -10.95
N ASP A 292 23.13 3.65 -10.64
CA ASP A 292 23.24 4.92 -11.37
C ASP A 292 23.87 4.78 -12.77
N THR A 293 24.63 3.71 -13.02
CA THR A 293 25.13 3.37 -14.36
C THR A 293 24.13 2.57 -15.19
N SER A 294 23.01 2.14 -14.61
CA SER A 294 21.97 1.39 -15.31
C SER A 294 21.29 2.24 -16.39
N SER A 295 20.89 1.56 -17.48
CA SER A 295 20.05 2.15 -18.53
C SER A 295 18.56 2.31 -18.13
N GLY A 296 18.22 2.08 -16.86
CA GLY A 296 16.89 2.23 -16.29
C GLY A 296 16.29 0.91 -15.79
N GLN A 297 15.11 1.00 -15.17
CA GLN A 297 14.42 -0.17 -14.62
C GLN A 297 13.61 -0.93 -15.69
N CYS A 298 13.46 -2.24 -15.51
CA CYS A 298 12.62 -3.07 -16.35
C CYS A 298 11.13 -2.82 -16.06
N ALA A 299 10.33 -2.56 -17.10
CA ALA A 299 8.89 -2.36 -16.95
C ALA A 299 8.14 -3.62 -16.46
N THR A 300 8.72 -4.81 -16.65
CA THR A 300 8.11 -6.08 -16.26
C THR A 300 8.45 -6.44 -14.81
N CYS A 301 9.72 -6.63 -14.48
CA CYS A 301 10.14 -7.06 -13.13
C CYS A 301 10.44 -5.90 -12.16
N GLY A 302 10.79 -4.71 -12.65
CA GLY A 302 11.20 -3.57 -11.82
C GLY A 302 12.71 -3.46 -11.57
N ASP A 303 13.48 -4.51 -11.85
CA ASP A 303 14.93 -4.49 -11.61
C ASP A 303 15.69 -3.55 -12.54
N TRP A 304 16.87 -3.13 -12.08
CA TRP A 304 17.81 -2.38 -12.90
C TRP A 304 18.31 -3.18 -14.11
N LYS A 305 18.30 -2.56 -15.29
CA LYS A 305 18.89 -3.16 -16.48
C LYS A 305 20.40 -3.03 -16.43
N CYS A 306 21.10 -4.14 -16.60
CA CYS A 306 22.56 -4.13 -16.67
C CYS A 306 23.06 -3.20 -17.79
N PRO A 307 24.03 -2.32 -17.56
CA PRO A 307 24.57 -1.45 -18.59
C PRO A 307 25.24 -2.24 -19.74
N GLU A 308 25.86 -3.38 -19.42
CA GLU A 308 26.62 -4.19 -20.38
C GLU A 308 25.71 -5.00 -21.31
N CYS A 309 24.79 -5.79 -20.76
CA CYS A 309 23.93 -6.69 -21.55
C CYS A 309 22.48 -6.20 -21.68
N ARG A 310 22.11 -5.10 -21.03
CA ARG A 310 20.71 -4.59 -20.94
C ARG A 310 19.70 -5.57 -20.36
N GLY A 311 20.17 -6.68 -19.78
CA GLY A 311 19.36 -7.73 -19.18
C GLY A 311 18.85 -7.38 -17.77
N CYS A 312 17.76 -8.05 -17.39
CA CYS A 312 17.14 -8.09 -16.05
C CYS A 312 17.07 -9.56 -15.58
N GLU A 313 16.59 -9.80 -14.37
CA GLU A 313 16.20 -11.14 -13.89
C GLU A 313 15.22 -11.83 -14.86
N CYS A 314 14.31 -11.06 -15.45
CA CYS A 314 13.36 -11.53 -16.44
C CYS A 314 13.94 -11.92 -17.82
N SER A 315 15.18 -11.52 -18.13
CA SER A 315 15.81 -11.76 -19.44
C SER A 315 16.19 -13.22 -19.66
N ASN A 316 16.24 -14.03 -18.60
CA ASN A 316 16.54 -15.47 -18.70
C ASN A 316 15.37 -16.32 -19.23
N SER A 317 14.22 -15.72 -19.60
CA SER A 317 13.00 -16.49 -19.88
C SER A 317 12.80 -16.95 -21.33
N LYS A 318 13.57 -16.47 -22.32
CA LYS A 318 13.53 -17.00 -23.70
C LYS A 318 14.92 -16.99 -24.35
N ALA A 319 15.49 -18.18 -24.58
CA ALA A 319 16.72 -18.33 -25.34
C ALA A 319 16.53 -17.85 -26.79
N VAL A 320 17.29 -16.83 -27.19
CA VAL A 320 17.39 -16.43 -28.61
C VAL A 320 18.41 -17.34 -29.26
N VAL A 321 18.07 -17.93 -30.40
CA VAL A 321 18.90 -18.93 -31.06
C VAL A 321 19.67 -18.28 -32.21
N CYS A 322 20.96 -18.58 -32.33
CA CYS A 322 21.82 -18.15 -33.43
C CYS A 322 21.24 -18.67 -34.75
N THR A 323 21.03 -17.77 -35.71
CA THR A 323 20.44 -18.12 -37.03
C THR A 323 21.37 -18.94 -37.94
N ARG A 324 22.65 -19.12 -37.55
CA ARG A 324 23.68 -19.80 -38.36
C ARG A 324 24.07 -21.18 -37.81
N CYS A 325 24.31 -21.30 -36.51
CA CYS A 325 24.70 -22.57 -35.88
C CYS A 325 23.57 -23.21 -35.05
N PHE A 326 22.44 -22.53 -34.88
CA PHE A 326 21.28 -23.00 -34.12
C PHE A 326 21.53 -23.28 -32.63
N VAL A 327 22.62 -22.74 -32.07
CA VAL A 327 22.91 -22.74 -30.63
C VAL A 327 22.33 -21.47 -29.98
N ALA A 328 21.93 -21.55 -28.72
CA ALA A 328 21.43 -20.39 -27.98
C ALA A 328 22.52 -19.30 -27.88
N LEU A 329 22.18 -18.08 -28.27
CA LEU A 329 22.99 -16.89 -28.05
C LEU A 329 23.07 -16.61 -26.55
N SER A 330 24.23 -16.16 -26.09
CA SER A 330 24.39 -15.64 -24.73
C SER A 330 23.55 -14.37 -24.57
N VAL A 331 23.14 -14.07 -23.33
CA VAL A 331 22.34 -12.87 -23.06
C VAL A 331 23.11 -11.59 -23.38
N VAL A 332 24.45 -11.63 -23.34
CA VAL A 332 25.33 -10.52 -23.78
C VAL A 332 25.20 -10.27 -25.27
N GLU A 333 25.26 -11.31 -26.10
CA GLU A 333 25.12 -11.20 -27.55
C GLU A 333 23.72 -10.69 -27.94
N VAL A 334 22.68 -11.20 -27.28
CA VAL A 334 21.31 -10.71 -27.44
C VAL A 334 21.19 -9.24 -27.01
N GLY A 335 21.81 -8.87 -25.90
CA GLY A 335 21.85 -7.50 -25.38
C GLY A 335 22.47 -6.47 -26.32
N LYS A 336 23.48 -6.90 -27.10
CA LYS A 336 24.10 -6.13 -28.18
C LYS A 336 23.26 -6.11 -29.47
N GLY A 337 22.13 -6.80 -29.51
CA GLY A 337 21.26 -6.91 -30.69
C GLY A 337 21.77 -7.89 -31.75
N LEU A 338 22.65 -8.82 -31.38
CA LEU A 338 23.18 -9.82 -32.31
C LEU A 338 22.16 -10.92 -32.58
N THR A 339 22.18 -11.42 -33.82
CA THR A 339 21.36 -12.56 -34.29
C THR A 339 22.22 -13.78 -34.64
N VAL A 340 23.54 -13.65 -34.47
CA VAL A 340 24.60 -14.62 -34.76
C VAL A 340 25.72 -14.46 -33.71
N HIS A 341 26.41 -15.53 -33.30
CA HIS A 341 27.55 -15.42 -32.37
C HIS A 341 28.65 -14.52 -32.96
N GLU A 342 29.38 -13.80 -32.11
CA GLU A 342 30.52 -12.98 -32.56
C GLU A 342 31.59 -13.84 -33.28
N ASP A 343 31.75 -15.10 -32.86
CA ASP A 343 32.75 -16.04 -33.38
C ASP A 343 32.17 -17.10 -34.35
N CYS A 344 31.01 -16.85 -34.95
CA CYS A 344 30.31 -17.83 -35.81
C CYS A 344 30.87 -17.96 -37.23
#